data_AF-A0A354B3B2-F1
#
_entry.id   AF-A0A354B3B2-F1
#
_cell.length_a   1.000
_cell.length_b   1.000
_cell.length_c   1.000
_cell.angle_alpha   90.00
_cell.angle_beta   90.00
_cell.angle_gamma   90.00
#
_symmetry.space_group_name_H-M   'P 1'
#
loop_
_entity.id
_entity.type
_entity.pdbx_description
1 polymer ?
#
loop_
_entity_poly.entity_id
_entity_poly.type
_entity_poly.pdbx_seq_one_letter_code
_entity_poly.pdbx_strand_id
1 'polypeptide(L)'
;MQCEPFLCWTSCQKGEHANSAQQLANLHRERCPGALVDVVDSSTPELAAELAADPDGWAERRVAEAKRLGVGWAIYCTPAISSGLSWARWRPAAVIAFAGGRVGPEHVAQALARVRCPEVPAYLYAPERCPGAALRVGSGATSPAELVRDLRSVADPPLYGELTGGDAEGAWLSAWAELGAQRNRQRFAYRASITGLLEREGWELQAPGPEPCPVAGAQAAADLKAAALAHSAAADAAVIDARPLTEQEATDLAKQRHLEPLDQAALKRHRLAAAWGLEGSPPTQSVIDADRDGLRDRLRLGWLLATPEAIALVGAHDQALQALRQQLEPRLAELEQRLASRDTELREARETAEMSLLQLHQQVQEERERHSMAEGEKQRQLEAGVRDLEQLRRSKAAQESNHEQSKAAQERAHAQARAELEQGLASRDTQLREAREEAEMTFQQLHQAQEELEHYFLKARAGDQLAQAQMEQLQRAQSLLVRLNPDVLPSAPYPPALAVEVLPELPAAMPDPSLQTQALLSTYAASLQRASALLERARRY
;
A
#
# COMPACT_ATOMS: atom_id res chain seq x y z
N MET A 1 -35.37 20.37 -21.52
CA MET A 1 -34.66 20.64 -20.24
C MET A 1 -34.04 19.34 -19.80
N GLN A 2 -32.71 19.26 -19.68
CA GLN A 2 -32.07 18.11 -19.04
C GLN A 2 -32.20 18.32 -17.53
N CYS A 3 -32.96 17.46 -16.84
CA CYS A 3 -33.01 17.49 -15.37
C CYS A 3 -31.73 16.85 -14.84
N GLU A 4 -30.93 17.63 -14.11
CA GLU A 4 -29.79 17.09 -13.38
C GLU A 4 -30.25 16.13 -12.27
N PRO A 5 -29.41 15.16 -11.85
CA PRO A 5 -29.80 14.17 -10.87
C PRO A 5 -30.11 14.78 -9.51
N PHE A 6 -31.18 14.35 -8.84
CA PHE A 6 -31.48 14.78 -7.47
C PHE A 6 -32.00 13.65 -6.58
N LEU A 7 -31.82 13.83 -5.28
CA LEU A 7 -32.37 12.98 -4.22
C LEU A 7 -33.56 13.66 -3.58
N CYS A 8 -34.71 12.98 -3.50
CA CYS A 8 -35.88 13.45 -2.78
C CYS A 8 -36.23 12.47 -1.65
N TRP A 9 -35.96 12.88 -0.43
CA TRP A 9 -36.40 12.19 0.77
C TRP A 9 -37.79 12.66 1.20
N THR A 10 -38.65 11.74 1.59
CA THR A 10 -39.94 12.07 2.20
C THR A 10 -40.16 11.23 3.44
N SER A 11 -40.71 11.85 4.48
CA SER A 11 -41.08 11.14 5.71
C SER A 11 -42.29 10.21 5.53
N CYS A 12 -42.96 10.25 4.38
CA CYS A 12 -44.19 9.54 4.13
C CYS A 12 -44.00 8.23 3.36
N GLN A 13 -44.36 7.11 3.97
CA GLN A 13 -44.17 5.76 3.41
C GLN A 13 -45.38 5.23 2.62
N LYS A 14 -46.59 5.74 2.88
CA LYS A 14 -47.82 5.18 2.30
C LYS A 14 -48.25 5.94 1.05
N GLY A 15 -48.51 5.21 -0.03
CA GLY A 15 -48.99 5.77 -1.31
C GLY A 15 -50.29 6.57 -1.22
N GLU A 16 -51.08 6.39 -0.16
CA GLU A 16 -52.32 7.13 0.14
C GLU A 16 -52.09 8.62 0.47
N HIS A 17 -50.85 9.03 0.71
CA HIS A 17 -50.52 10.41 1.05
C HIS A 17 -49.87 11.14 -0.12
N ALA A 18 -50.26 12.40 -0.29
CA ALA A 18 -49.83 13.27 -1.38
C ALA A 18 -48.30 13.43 -1.48
N ASN A 19 -47.58 13.40 -0.36
CA ASN A 19 -46.12 13.55 -0.32
C ASN A 19 -45.36 12.22 -0.24
N SER A 20 -46.00 11.08 -0.48
CA SER A 20 -45.30 9.79 -0.49
C SER A 20 -44.34 9.67 -1.67
N ALA A 21 -43.32 8.82 -1.53
CA ALA A 21 -42.28 8.67 -2.53
C ALA A 21 -42.86 8.27 -3.90
N GLN A 22 -43.85 7.39 -3.92
CA GLN A 22 -44.51 6.97 -5.17
C GLN A 22 -45.36 8.07 -5.80
N GLN A 23 -46.08 8.88 -5.02
CA GLN A 23 -46.89 9.97 -5.60
C GLN A 23 -46.01 11.08 -6.16
N LEU A 24 -44.93 11.41 -5.46
CA LEU A 24 -43.93 12.36 -5.96
C LEU A 24 -43.26 11.84 -7.24
N ALA A 25 -42.93 10.55 -7.29
CA ALA A 25 -42.38 9.91 -8.48
C ALA A 25 -43.36 9.86 -9.66
N ASN A 26 -44.64 9.59 -9.40
CA ASN A 26 -45.68 9.58 -10.44
C ASN A 26 -45.87 10.97 -11.04
N LEU A 27 -46.01 12.00 -10.19
CA LEU A 27 -46.09 13.38 -10.67
C LEU A 27 -44.84 13.80 -11.45
N HIS A 28 -43.65 13.33 -11.04
CA HIS A 28 -42.43 13.56 -11.81
C HIS A 28 -42.53 12.91 -13.19
N ARG A 29 -42.91 11.63 -13.30
CA ARG A 29 -43.05 10.95 -14.59
C ARG A 29 -44.05 11.65 -15.52
N GLU A 30 -45.14 12.19 -14.97
CA GLU A 30 -46.13 12.97 -15.73
C GLU A 30 -45.55 14.29 -16.26
N ARG A 31 -44.77 15.01 -15.42
CA ARG A 31 -44.20 16.32 -15.78
C ARG A 31 -42.93 16.24 -16.63
N CYS A 32 -42.15 15.16 -16.46
CA CYS A 32 -40.95 14.89 -17.23
C CYS A 32 -41.02 13.48 -17.85
N PRO A 33 -41.85 13.29 -18.90
CA PRO A 33 -41.94 12.00 -19.59
C PRO A 33 -40.56 11.54 -20.08
N GLY A 34 -40.20 10.30 -19.76
CA GLY A 34 -38.92 9.69 -20.13
C GLY A 34 -37.79 9.86 -19.10
N ALA A 35 -37.97 10.63 -18.02
CA ALA A 35 -37.00 10.66 -16.93
C ALA A 35 -36.85 9.28 -16.26
N LEU A 36 -35.64 8.94 -15.85
CA LEU A 36 -35.40 7.80 -14.97
C LEU A 36 -35.86 8.17 -13.56
N VAL A 37 -36.76 7.39 -12.99
CA VAL A 37 -37.30 7.65 -11.65
C VAL A 37 -37.30 6.38 -10.83
N ASP A 38 -36.41 6.31 -9.85
CA ASP A 38 -36.32 5.24 -8.86
C ASP A 38 -37.11 5.60 -7.60
N VAL A 39 -37.91 4.66 -7.09
CA VAL A 39 -38.64 4.78 -5.83
C VAL A 39 -38.08 3.75 -4.87
N VAL A 40 -37.60 4.21 -3.71
CA VAL A 40 -36.91 3.40 -2.72
C VAL A 40 -37.68 3.48 -1.40
N ASP A 41 -38.57 2.52 -1.18
CA ASP A 41 -39.44 2.46 0.00
C ASP A 41 -39.71 1.01 0.47
N SER A 42 -40.62 0.86 1.43
CA SER A 42 -41.01 -0.45 1.97
C SER A 42 -41.58 -1.42 0.93
N SER A 43 -42.04 -0.95 -0.23
CA SER A 43 -42.49 -1.81 -1.32
C SER A 43 -41.40 -2.23 -2.31
N THR A 44 -40.18 -1.71 -2.17
CA THR A 44 -39.04 -2.03 -3.04
C THR A 44 -37.81 -2.45 -2.23
N PRO A 45 -37.89 -3.50 -1.39
CA PRO A 45 -36.81 -3.88 -0.48
C PRO A 45 -35.55 -4.37 -1.21
N GLU A 46 -35.67 -4.93 -2.41
CA GLU A 46 -34.53 -5.37 -3.22
C GLU A 46 -33.72 -4.18 -3.71
N LEU A 47 -34.40 -3.15 -4.22
CA LEU A 47 -33.76 -1.91 -4.64
C LEU A 47 -33.13 -1.17 -3.45
N ALA A 48 -33.79 -1.23 -2.30
CA ALA A 48 -33.25 -0.71 -1.05
C ALA A 48 -31.95 -1.39 -0.65
N ALA A 49 -31.91 -2.73 -0.74
CA ALA A 49 -30.74 -3.53 -0.40
C ALA A 49 -29.59 -3.29 -1.40
N GLU A 50 -29.89 -3.23 -2.69
CA GLU A 50 -28.88 -2.93 -3.72
C GLU A 50 -28.26 -1.55 -3.48
N LEU A 51 -29.10 -0.53 -3.26
CA LEU A 51 -28.64 0.82 -2.99
C LEU A 51 -27.83 0.90 -1.68
N ALA A 52 -28.24 0.17 -0.64
CA ALA A 52 -27.53 0.17 0.64
C ALA A 52 -26.17 -0.55 0.58
N ALA A 53 -26.02 -1.55 -0.30
CA ALA A 53 -24.78 -2.31 -0.45
C ALA A 53 -23.64 -1.46 -1.04
N ASP A 54 -23.95 -0.60 -2.01
CA ASP A 54 -22.98 0.30 -2.65
C ASP A 54 -23.66 1.60 -3.14
N PRO A 55 -23.92 2.56 -2.24
CA PRO A 55 -24.68 3.77 -2.58
C PRO A 55 -24.02 4.60 -3.69
N ASP A 56 -22.70 4.77 -3.63
CA ASP A 56 -21.95 5.57 -4.61
C ASP A 56 -21.86 4.86 -5.96
N GLY A 57 -21.51 3.57 -5.99
CA GLY A 57 -21.43 2.85 -7.27
C GLY A 57 -22.79 2.65 -7.93
N TRP A 58 -23.87 2.48 -7.15
CA TRP A 58 -25.23 2.47 -7.68
C TRP A 58 -25.60 3.82 -8.32
N ALA A 59 -25.31 4.93 -7.64
CA ALA A 59 -25.54 6.27 -8.18
C ALA A 59 -24.70 6.54 -9.45
N GLU A 60 -23.43 6.12 -9.48
CA GLU A 60 -22.57 6.24 -10.66
C GLU A 60 -23.16 5.50 -11.88
N ARG A 61 -23.65 4.26 -11.68
CA ARG A 61 -24.31 3.47 -12.75
C ARG A 61 -25.57 4.18 -13.27
N ARG A 62 -26.42 4.66 -12.38
CA ARG A 62 -27.66 5.36 -12.75
C ARG A 62 -27.41 6.68 -13.47
N VAL A 63 -26.42 7.47 -13.02
CA VAL A 63 -26.02 8.70 -13.72
C VAL A 63 -25.49 8.38 -15.12
N ALA A 64 -24.67 7.33 -15.28
CA ALA A 64 -24.17 6.92 -16.60
C ALA A 64 -25.31 6.47 -17.53
N GLU A 65 -26.29 5.73 -16.99
CA GLU A 65 -27.48 5.31 -17.73
C GLU A 65 -28.34 6.50 -18.18
N ALA A 66 -28.61 7.44 -17.28
CA ALA A 66 -29.36 8.66 -17.58
C ALA A 66 -28.68 9.48 -18.69
N LYS A 67 -27.35 9.65 -18.59
CA LYS A 67 -26.54 10.32 -19.62
C LYS A 67 -26.61 9.61 -20.97
N ARG A 68 -26.50 8.27 -21.00
CA ARG A 68 -26.61 7.47 -22.23
C ARG A 68 -27.97 7.65 -22.91
N LEU A 69 -29.04 7.75 -22.12
CA LEU A 69 -30.40 7.93 -22.61
C LEU A 69 -30.73 9.40 -22.93
N GLY A 70 -29.89 10.35 -22.52
CA GLY A 70 -30.15 11.78 -22.68
C GLY A 70 -31.30 12.30 -21.80
N VAL A 71 -31.60 11.62 -20.69
CA VAL A 71 -32.70 11.93 -19.79
C VAL A 71 -32.20 12.28 -18.39
N GLY A 72 -33.05 12.91 -17.58
CA GLY A 72 -32.75 13.16 -16.16
C GLY A 72 -32.96 11.93 -15.30
N TRP A 73 -32.43 11.97 -14.08
CA TRP A 73 -32.61 10.91 -13.09
C TRP A 73 -33.04 11.47 -11.73
N ALA A 74 -34.00 10.83 -11.07
CA ALA A 74 -34.37 11.17 -9.71
C ALA A 74 -34.62 9.92 -8.87
N ILE A 75 -34.23 10.02 -7.60
CA ILE A 75 -34.50 9.00 -6.61
C ILE A 75 -35.40 9.57 -5.52
N TYR A 76 -36.53 8.90 -5.28
CA TYR A 76 -37.47 9.21 -4.20
C TYR A 76 -37.35 8.14 -3.12
N CYS A 77 -36.99 8.53 -1.89
CA CYS A 77 -36.77 7.57 -0.80
C CYS A 77 -37.53 7.92 0.48
N THR A 78 -37.77 6.89 1.29
CA THR A 78 -38.49 6.99 2.58
C THR A 78 -37.58 6.64 3.77
N PRO A 79 -38.00 6.91 5.03
CA PRO A 79 -37.12 6.78 6.20
C PRO A 79 -36.66 5.35 6.47
N ALA A 80 -37.38 4.34 5.98
CA ALA A 80 -37.08 2.93 6.21
C ALA A 80 -35.71 2.51 5.65
N ILE A 81 -35.20 3.27 4.68
CA ILE A 81 -34.01 2.91 3.90
C ILE A 81 -32.92 3.96 4.05
N SER A 82 -33.29 5.24 4.19
CA SER A 82 -32.33 6.35 4.31
C SER A 82 -31.46 6.32 5.57
N SER A 83 -31.83 5.55 6.60
CA SER A 83 -31.05 5.42 7.83
C SER A 83 -29.71 4.69 7.61
N GLY A 84 -29.60 3.87 6.57
CA GLY A 84 -28.37 3.15 6.22
C GLY A 84 -27.53 3.80 5.11
N LEU A 85 -28.08 4.76 4.36
CA LEU A 85 -27.41 5.28 3.17
C LEU A 85 -26.42 6.39 3.49
N SER A 86 -25.28 6.40 2.81
CA SER A 86 -24.30 7.49 2.87
C SER A 86 -23.58 7.57 1.54
N TRP A 87 -23.76 8.67 0.83
CA TRP A 87 -23.06 8.94 -0.42
C TRP A 87 -21.86 9.83 -0.14
N ALA A 88 -20.66 9.30 -0.39
CA ALA A 88 -19.42 10.04 -0.20
C ALA A 88 -18.94 10.72 -1.49
N ARG A 89 -19.27 10.15 -2.65
CA ARG A 89 -18.76 10.57 -3.96
C ARG A 89 -19.85 11.15 -4.85
N TRP A 90 -21.09 10.68 -4.72
CA TRP A 90 -22.19 11.19 -5.53
C TRP A 90 -22.49 12.67 -5.23
N ARG A 91 -22.56 13.48 -6.28
CA ARG A 91 -22.87 14.91 -6.24
C ARG A 91 -24.14 15.20 -7.06
N PRO A 92 -25.34 14.94 -6.51
CA PRO A 92 -26.56 15.36 -7.16
C PRO A 92 -26.65 16.89 -7.20
N ALA A 93 -27.49 17.43 -8.07
CA ALA A 93 -27.77 18.87 -8.13
C ALA A 93 -28.48 19.38 -6.88
N ALA A 94 -29.23 18.52 -6.20
CA ALA A 94 -29.93 18.87 -4.97
C ALA A 94 -30.27 17.62 -4.13
N VAL A 95 -30.39 17.86 -2.82
CA VAL A 95 -31.12 16.99 -1.90
C VAL A 95 -32.38 17.72 -1.44
N ILE A 96 -33.53 17.08 -1.53
CA ILE A 96 -34.82 17.65 -1.14
C ILE A 96 -35.41 16.78 -0.03
N ALA A 97 -35.88 17.38 1.06
CA ALA A 97 -36.57 16.68 2.14
C ALA A 97 -37.99 17.23 2.33
N PHE A 98 -38.99 16.37 2.11
CA PHE A 98 -40.37 16.61 2.54
C PHE A 98 -40.58 15.99 3.92
N ALA A 99 -40.37 16.79 4.95
CA ALA A 99 -40.51 16.40 6.33
C ALA A 99 -41.91 16.71 6.87
N GLY A 100 -42.51 15.73 7.51
CA GLY A 100 -43.78 15.87 8.22
C GLY A 100 -44.28 14.53 8.76
N GLY A 101 -44.91 14.51 9.92
CA GLY A 101 -45.57 13.31 10.44
C GLY A 101 -44.85 12.67 11.61
N ARG A 102 -44.36 11.43 11.48
CA ARG A 102 -43.91 10.59 12.61
C ARG A 102 -42.39 10.57 12.84
N VAL A 103 -41.64 11.36 12.08
CA VAL A 103 -40.17 11.29 12.06
C VAL A 103 -39.59 12.41 12.91
N GLY A 104 -38.69 12.10 13.85
CA GLY A 104 -38.03 13.10 14.70
C GLY A 104 -37.11 14.04 13.90
N PRO A 105 -36.86 15.28 14.37
CA PRO A 105 -36.01 16.25 13.68
C PRO A 105 -34.61 15.74 13.30
N GLU A 106 -34.00 14.94 14.17
CA GLU A 106 -32.64 14.41 13.99
C GLU A 106 -32.57 13.49 12.78
N HIS A 107 -33.60 12.68 12.55
CA HIS A 107 -33.64 11.78 11.39
C HIS A 107 -33.78 12.57 10.09
N VAL A 108 -34.50 13.69 10.10
CA VAL A 108 -34.61 14.57 8.93
C VAL A 108 -33.28 15.25 8.64
N ALA A 109 -32.66 15.84 9.66
CA ALA A 109 -31.33 16.46 9.53
C ALA A 109 -30.29 15.44 9.04
N GLN A 110 -30.32 14.24 9.60
CA GLN A 110 -29.45 13.14 9.20
C GLN A 110 -29.71 12.70 7.75
N ALA A 111 -30.96 12.64 7.29
CA ALA A 111 -31.31 12.29 5.92
C ALA A 111 -30.75 13.32 4.92
N LEU A 112 -30.85 14.61 5.24
CA LEU A 112 -30.25 15.69 4.43
C LEU A 112 -28.73 15.61 4.39
N ALA A 113 -28.10 15.26 5.51
CA ALA A 113 -26.64 15.13 5.62
C ALA A 113 -26.07 13.82 5.04
N ARG A 114 -26.89 12.91 4.48
CA ARG A 114 -26.39 11.64 3.90
C ARG A 114 -25.65 11.81 2.59
N VAL A 115 -25.89 12.89 1.86
CA VAL A 115 -25.04 13.29 0.74
C VAL A 115 -23.90 14.12 1.34
N ARG A 116 -22.73 13.50 1.49
CA ARG A 116 -21.56 14.10 2.17
C ARG A 116 -20.78 15.04 1.25
N CYS A 117 -21.48 15.95 0.60
CA CYS A 117 -20.88 16.92 -0.30
C CYS A 117 -21.39 18.33 0.05
N PRO A 118 -20.54 19.19 0.65
CA PRO A 118 -20.94 20.55 1.04
C PRO A 118 -21.36 21.45 -0.12
N GLU A 119 -20.98 21.10 -1.35
CA GLU A 119 -21.36 21.83 -2.57
C GLU A 119 -22.82 21.57 -2.98
N VAL A 120 -23.43 20.49 -2.47
CA VAL A 120 -24.78 20.08 -2.85
C VAL A 120 -25.81 20.81 -1.99
N PRO A 121 -26.71 21.63 -2.58
CA PRO A 121 -27.73 22.32 -1.82
C PRO A 121 -28.78 21.35 -1.27
N ALA A 122 -29.21 21.61 -0.04
CA ALA A 122 -30.29 20.90 0.63
C ALA A 122 -31.53 21.79 0.73
N TYR A 123 -32.67 21.30 0.25
CA TYR A 123 -33.96 21.96 0.33
C TYR A 123 -34.84 21.26 1.35
N LEU A 124 -35.28 21.97 2.39
CA LEU A 124 -36.13 21.44 3.44
C LEU A 124 -37.54 22.02 3.33
N TYR A 125 -38.53 21.14 3.12
CA TYR A 125 -39.93 21.44 3.36
C TYR A 125 -40.37 20.76 4.66
N ALA A 126 -40.53 21.54 5.72
CA ALA A 126 -41.02 21.07 7.02
C ALA A 126 -42.11 22.00 7.56
N PRO A 127 -43.15 21.53 8.24
CA PRO A 127 -44.10 22.39 8.94
C PRO A 127 -43.48 22.97 10.21
N GLU A 128 -43.97 24.13 10.67
CA GLU A 128 -43.53 24.74 11.95
C GLU A 128 -43.75 23.78 13.12
N ARG A 129 -44.93 23.14 13.15
CA ARG A 129 -45.30 22.11 14.11
C ARG A 129 -45.41 20.77 13.42
N CYS A 130 -44.84 19.74 14.05
CA CYS A 130 -44.99 18.38 13.58
C CYS A 130 -46.47 17.93 13.64
N PRO A 131 -47.06 17.47 12.52
CA PRO A 131 -48.47 17.11 12.46
C PRO A 131 -48.75 15.83 13.25
N GLY A 132 -49.93 15.77 13.88
CA GLY A 132 -50.36 14.63 14.70
C GLY A 132 -49.65 14.54 16.05
N ALA A 133 -49.81 13.40 16.73
CA ALA A 133 -49.27 13.13 18.06
C ALA A 133 -48.11 12.11 18.06
N ALA A 134 -47.56 11.79 16.89
CA ALA A 134 -46.60 10.67 16.78
C ALA A 134 -45.26 10.88 17.49
N LEU A 135 -44.84 12.13 17.69
CA LEU A 135 -43.66 12.48 18.51
C LEU A 135 -44.02 12.85 19.96
N ARG A 136 -45.28 12.64 20.37
CA ARG A 136 -45.74 12.93 21.72
C ARG A 136 -45.20 11.85 22.66
N VAL A 137 -44.48 12.28 23.69
CA VAL A 137 -44.12 11.42 24.82
C VAL A 137 -45.06 11.71 25.99
N GLY A 138 -45.66 10.66 26.56
CA GLY A 138 -46.60 10.75 27.67
C GLY A 138 -47.76 11.70 27.39
N SER A 139 -48.02 12.62 28.32
CA SER A 139 -49.08 13.63 28.18
C SER A 139 -48.80 14.68 27.11
N GLY A 140 -47.60 14.72 26.53
CA GLY A 140 -47.21 15.74 25.56
C GLY A 140 -46.77 17.07 26.18
N ALA A 141 -46.67 17.12 27.52
CA ALA A 141 -46.18 18.28 28.23
C ALA A 141 -44.71 18.60 27.88
N THR A 142 -44.39 19.89 27.83
CA THR A 142 -43.05 20.38 27.49
C THR A 142 -42.17 20.63 28.71
N SER A 143 -42.68 20.35 29.92
CA SER A 143 -41.92 20.41 31.17
C SER A 143 -41.75 19.01 31.77
N PRO A 144 -40.54 18.64 32.27
CA PRO A 144 -40.32 17.33 32.86
C PRO A 144 -41.23 17.06 34.08
N ALA A 145 -41.38 18.06 34.96
CA ALA A 145 -42.20 17.93 36.17
C ALA A 145 -43.67 17.62 35.87
N GLU A 146 -44.22 18.24 34.83
CA GLU A 146 -45.60 17.98 34.39
C GLU A 146 -45.74 16.59 33.78
N LEU A 147 -44.76 16.12 32.98
CA LEU A 147 -44.77 14.74 32.47
C LEU A 147 -44.77 13.70 33.59
N VAL A 148 -43.96 13.89 34.63
CA VAL A 148 -43.92 12.99 35.79
C VAL A 148 -45.24 13.02 36.54
N ARG A 149 -45.80 14.22 36.78
CA ARG A 149 -47.10 14.38 37.45
C ARG A 149 -48.20 13.67 36.66
N ASP A 150 -48.23 13.87 35.35
CA ASP A 150 -49.26 13.29 34.49
C ASP A 150 -49.09 11.77 34.42
N LEU A 151 -47.85 11.25 34.30
CA LEU A 151 -47.57 9.80 34.34
C LEU A 151 -48.05 9.16 35.65
N ARG A 152 -47.81 9.80 36.80
CA ARG A 152 -48.34 9.35 38.11
C ARG A 152 -49.87 9.30 38.13
N SER A 153 -50.53 10.26 37.47
CA SER A 153 -51.99 10.39 37.50
C SER A 153 -52.73 9.39 36.60
N VAL A 154 -52.10 8.89 35.54
CA VAL A 154 -52.77 8.10 34.49
C VAL A 154 -52.82 6.59 34.80
N ALA A 155 -52.32 6.14 35.95
CA ALA A 155 -52.33 4.72 36.32
C ALA A 155 -51.77 3.82 35.19
N ASP A 156 -50.57 4.16 34.70
CA ASP A 156 -49.63 3.18 34.13
C ASP A 156 -48.63 2.78 35.23
N PRO A 157 -49.07 2.09 36.32
CA PRO A 157 -48.20 1.75 37.43
C PRO A 157 -47.01 0.84 37.07
N PRO A 158 -47.05 -0.01 36.02
CA PRO A 158 -45.86 -0.72 35.58
C PRO A 158 -44.77 0.24 35.11
N LEU A 159 -45.06 1.13 34.16
CA LEU A 159 -44.04 2.03 33.60
C LEU A 159 -43.51 3.01 34.64
N TYR A 160 -44.40 3.61 35.44
CA TYR A 160 -43.97 4.51 36.52
C TYR A 160 -43.14 3.76 37.56
N GLY A 161 -43.60 2.57 37.97
CA GLY A 161 -42.91 1.70 38.93
C GLY A 161 -41.51 1.28 38.44
N GLU A 162 -41.40 0.84 37.19
CA GLU A 162 -40.13 0.45 36.55
C GLU A 162 -39.16 1.63 36.47
N LEU A 163 -39.62 2.80 36.03
CA LEU A 163 -38.79 4.00 35.93
C LEU A 163 -38.34 4.53 37.30
N THR A 164 -39.09 4.24 38.37
CA THR A 164 -38.70 4.58 39.75
C THR A 164 -37.90 3.48 40.45
N GLY A 165 -38.04 2.23 40.05
CA GLY A 165 -37.43 1.07 40.71
C GLY A 165 -36.08 0.66 40.12
N GLY A 166 -35.73 1.17 38.92
CA GLY A 166 -34.48 0.85 38.22
C GLY A 166 -33.21 1.47 38.81
N ASP A 167 -33.33 2.45 39.71
CA ASP A 167 -32.22 3.02 40.49
C ASP A 167 -32.71 3.60 41.83
N ALA A 168 -31.80 3.79 42.79
CA ALA A 168 -32.16 4.19 44.16
C ALA A 168 -32.69 5.64 44.28
N GLU A 169 -32.64 6.44 43.22
CA GLU A 169 -32.92 7.89 43.25
C GLU A 169 -33.90 8.38 42.17
N GLY A 170 -34.45 7.51 41.32
CA GLY A 170 -35.35 7.90 40.23
C GLY A 170 -34.64 8.66 39.10
N ALA A 171 -33.35 8.38 38.85
CA ALA A 171 -32.61 9.06 37.79
C ALA A 171 -33.15 8.64 36.40
N TRP A 172 -33.60 7.39 36.24
CA TRP A 172 -34.32 6.94 35.04
C TRP A 172 -35.61 7.72 34.78
N LEU A 173 -36.45 7.92 35.81
CA LEU A 173 -37.67 8.73 35.68
C LEU A 173 -37.34 10.17 35.27
N SER A 174 -36.30 10.74 35.87
CA SER A 174 -35.84 12.11 35.56
C SER A 174 -35.33 12.21 34.12
N ALA A 175 -34.47 11.29 33.69
CA ALA A 175 -33.97 11.23 32.32
C ALA A 175 -35.09 11.03 31.30
N TRP A 176 -36.03 10.12 31.58
CA TRP A 176 -37.22 9.92 30.74
C TRP A 176 -38.04 11.21 30.61
N ALA A 177 -38.27 11.91 31.72
CA ALA A 177 -39.07 13.13 31.72
C ALA A 177 -38.37 14.29 30.99
N GLU A 178 -37.04 14.42 31.14
CA GLU A 178 -36.24 15.41 30.42
C GLU A 178 -36.24 15.17 28.91
N LEU A 179 -35.97 13.93 28.50
CA LEU A 179 -35.99 13.53 27.09
C LEU A 179 -37.39 13.67 26.50
N GLY A 180 -38.42 13.23 27.23
CA GLY A 180 -39.82 13.38 26.81
C GLY A 180 -40.22 14.84 26.62
N ALA A 181 -39.86 15.70 27.58
CA ALA A 181 -40.13 17.13 27.50
C ALA A 181 -39.40 17.79 26.33
N GLN A 182 -38.13 17.42 26.09
CA GLN A 182 -37.36 17.87 24.92
C GLN A 182 -38.02 17.44 23.62
N ARG A 183 -38.44 16.19 23.49
CA ARG A 183 -39.13 15.65 22.31
C ARG A 183 -40.45 16.38 22.06
N ASN A 184 -41.21 16.65 23.12
CA ASN A 184 -42.44 17.42 23.04
C ASN A 184 -42.18 18.86 22.58
N ARG A 185 -41.13 19.53 23.07
CA ARG A 185 -40.73 20.87 22.59
C ARG A 185 -40.34 20.86 21.11
N GLN A 186 -39.52 19.90 20.71
CA GLN A 186 -39.11 19.71 19.31
C GLN A 186 -40.31 19.53 18.37
N ARG A 187 -41.36 18.84 18.83
CA ARG A 187 -42.61 18.69 18.05
C ARG A 187 -43.27 20.04 17.77
N PHE A 188 -43.23 20.99 18.71
CA PHE A 188 -43.84 22.33 18.54
C PHE A 188 -42.98 23.28 17.73
N ALA A 189 -41.66 23.12 17.77
CA ALA A 189 -40.68 23.90 17.02
C ALA A 189 -39.97 23.00 16.00
N TYR A 190 -40.72 22.27 15.18
CA TYR A 190 -40.21 21.15 14.38
C TYR A 190 -39.24 21.60 13.30
N ARG A 191 -39.66 22.54 12.45
CA ARG A 191 -38.79 23.16 11.43
C ARG A 191 -37.55 23.81 12.05
N ALA A 192 -37.74 24.60 13.09
CA ALA A 192 -36.66 25.27 13.79
C ALA A 192 -35.66 24.27 14.42
N SER A 193 -36.15 23.14 14.95
CA SER A 193 -35.30 22.09 15.52
C SER A 193 -34.45 21.40 14.44
N ILE A 194 -35.03 21.10 13.27
CA ILE A 194 -34.27 20.52 12.14
C ILE A 194 -33.19 21.51 11.69
N THR A 195 -33.57 22.77 11.51
CA THR A 195 -32.67 23.83 11.05
C THR A 195 -31.51 24.04 12.04
N GLY A 196 -31.80 24.17 13.33
CA GLY A 196 -30.77 24.32 14.35
C GLY A 196 -29.85 23.11 14.52
N LEU A 197 -30.31 21.90 14.15
CA LEU A 197 -29.43 20.73 14.08
C LEU A 197 -28.49 20.81 12.87
N LEU A 198 -28.99 21.23 11.71
CA LEU A 198 -28.16 21.42 10.51
C LEU A 198 -27.13 22.54 10.71
N GLU A 199 -27.52 23.67 11.32
CA GLU A 199 -26.60 24.77 11.62
C GLU A 199 -25.44 24.34 12.53
N ARG A 200 -25.71 23.47 13.52
CA ARG A 200 -24.66 22.90 14.40
C ARG A 200 -23.68 22.00 13.65
N GLU A 201 -24.14 21.37 12.56
CA GLU A 201 -23.31 20.58 11.65
C GLU A 201 -22.61 21.45 10.58
N GLY A 202 -22.72 22.78 10.67
CA GLY A 202 -22.05 23.72 9.79
C GLY A 202 -22.82 24.09 8.52
N TRP A 203 -24.11 23.76 8.43
CA TRP A 203 -24.95 24.19 7.32
C TRP A 203 -25.37 25.66 7.48
N GLU A 204 -25.36 26.41 6.39
CA GLU A 204 -25.85 27.79 6.37
C GLU A 204 -27.29 27.84 5.84
N LEU A 205 -28.21 28.40 6.63
CA LEU A 205 -29.57 28.65 6.18
C LEU A 205 -29.57 29.80 5.19
N GLN A 206 -29.92 29.52 3.94
CA GLN A 206 -30.19 30.57 2.96
C GLN A 206 -31.62 31.05 3.09
N ALA A 207 -31.84 32.36 2.86
CA ALA A 207 -33.18 32.88 2.66
C ALA A 207 -33.88 32.06 1.56
N PRO A 208 -35.21 31.83 1.65
CA PRO A 208 -35.92 31.18 0.57
C PRO A 208 -35.57 31.90 -0.75
N GLY A 209 -35.24 31.12 -1.77
CA GLY A 209 -34.88 31.64 -3.10
C GLY A 209 -36.01 32.48 -3.72
N PRO A 210 -35.85 32.95 -4.97
CA PRO A 210 -36.87 33.78 -5.63
C PRO A 210 -38.25 33.14 -5.49
N GLU A 211 -39.26 34.00 -5.23
CA GLU A 211 -40.59 33.56 -4.81
C GLU A 211 -41.08 32.36 -5.64
N PRO A 212 -41.52 31.26 -4.99
CA PRO A 212 -42.00 30.09 -5.70
C PRO A 212 -43.10 30.53 -6.65
N CYS A 213 -43.08 30.07 -7.91
CA CYS A 213 -44.17 30.33 -8.86
C CYS A 213 -45.50 29.87 -8.22
N PRO A 214 -46.35 30.79 -7.73
CA PRO A 214 -47.45 30.41 -6.83
C PRO A 214 -48.50 29.58 -7.56
N VAL A 215 -48.64 29.80 -8.88
CA VAL A 215 -49.51 29.02 -9.78
C VAL A 215 -49.03 27.57 -9.93
N ALA A 216 -47.72 27.36 -10.10
CA ALA A 216 -47.15 26.02 -10.25
C ALA A 216 -47.24 25.21 -8.95
N GLY A 217 -47.12 25.87 -7.79
CA GLY A 217 -47.25 25.25 -6.47
C GLY A 217 -48.67 24.79 -6.13
N ALA A 218 -49.68 25.65 -6.36
CA ALA A 218 -51.08 25.31 -6.11
C ALA A 218 -51.55 24.15 -7.01
N GLN A 219 -51.19 24.17 -8.29
CA GLN A 219 -51.51 23.07 -9.21
C GLN A 219 -50.81 21.77 -8.79
N ALA A 220 -49.51 21.81 -8.46
CA ALA A 220 -48.80 20.62 -7.97
C ALA A 220 -49.42 20.02 -6.71
N ALA A 221 -49.85 20.86 -5.76
CA ALA A 221 -50.53 20.41 -4.57
C ALA A 221 -51.89 19.74 -4.91
N ALA A 222 -52.64 20.30 -5.86
CA ALA A 222 -53.88 19.71 -6.34
C ALA A 222 -53.65 18.37 -7.05
N ASP A 223 -52.63 18.29 -7.92
CA ASP A 223 -52.26 17.07 -8.65
C ASP A 223 -51.87 15.94 -7.67
N LEU A 224 -50.98 16.22 -6.72
CA LEU A 224 -50.57 15.24 -5.70
C LEU A 224 -51.74 14.77 -4.83
N LYS A 225 -52.66 15.68 -4.49
CA LYS A 225 -53.87 15.33 -3.73
C LYS A 225 -54.81 14.45 -4.55
N ALA A 226 -55.01 14.77 -5.82
CA ALA A 226 -55.83 13.96 -6.72
C ALA A 226 -55.25 12.55 -6.91
N ALA A 227 -53.93 12.46 -7.12
CA ALA A 227 -53.22 11.18 -7.27
C ALA A 227 -53.29 10.32 -6.00
N ALA A 228 -53.14 10.94 -4.82
CA ALA A 228 -53.30 10.25 -3.54
C ALA A 228 -54.73 9.73 -3.31
N LEU A 229 -55.75 10.52 -3.67
CA LEU A 229 -57.15 10.09 -3.60
C LEU A 229 -57.44 8.94 -4.56
N ALA A 230 -56.94 9.02 -5.80
CA ALA A 230 -57.07 7.94 -6.79
C ALA A 230 -56.39 6.65 -6.31
N HIS A 231 -55.21 6.75 -5.70
CA HIS A 231 -54.52 5.60 -5.12
C HIS A 231 -55.28 5.00 -3.95
N SER A 232 -55.83 5.82 -3.04
CA SER A 232 -56.68 5.32 -1.96
C SER A 232 -57.92 4.61 -2.49
N ALA A 233 -58.57 5.16 -3.52
CA ALA A 233 -59.74 4.55 -4.14
C ALA A 233 -59.40 3.21 -4.81
N ALA A 234 -58.25 3.11 -5.50
CA ALA A 234 -57.77 1.86 -6.08
C ALA A 234 -57.42 0.81 -5.02
N ALA A 235 -56.80 1.23 -3.91
CA ALA A 235 -56.50 0.35 -2.79
C ALA A 235 -57.78 -0.16 -2.10
N ASP A 236 -58.78 0.70 -1.94
CA ASP A 236 -60.07 0.32 -1.37
C ASP A 236 -60.81 -0.64 -2.31
N ALA A 237 -60.85 -0.36 -3.62
CA ALA A 237 -61.41 -1.27 -4.62
C ALA A 237 -60.73 -2.64 -4.58
N ALA A 238 -59.40 -2.68 -4.49
CA ALA A 238 -58.65 -3.93 -4.36
C ALA A 238 -59.05 -4.73 -3.11
N VAL A 239 -59.34 -4.07 -1.98
CA VAL A 239 -59.83 -4.74 -0.76
C VAL A 239 -61.26 -5.26 -0.92
N ILE A 240 -62.13 -4.50 -1.59
CA ILE A 240 -63.52 -4.91 -1.88
C ILE A 240 -63.52 -6.16 -2.77
N ASP A 241 -62.67 -6.17 -3.80
CA ASP A 241 -62.61 -7.22 -4.81
C ASP A 241 -61.72 -8.42 -4.41
N ALA A 242 -60.89 -8.27 -3.38
CA ALA A 242 -59.96 -9.33 -2.95
C ALA A 242 -60.69 -10.62 -2.56
N ARG A 243 -60.06 -11.78 -2.78
CA ARG A 243 -60.66 -13.09 -2.43
C ARG A 243 -60.97 -13.17 -0.92
N PRO A 244 -62.13 -13.73 -0.51
CA PRO A 244 -62.35 -14.05 0.89
C PRO A 244 -61.32 -15.09 1.36
N LEU A 245 -60.86 -14.94 2.61
CA LEU A 245 -59.96 -15.88 3.26
C LEU A 245 -60.72 -16.67 4.31
N THR A 246 -60.29 -17.91 4.52
CA THR A 246 -60.65 -18.65 5.74
C THR A 246 -59.80 -18.16 6.93
N GLU A 247 -60.23 -18.45 8.16
CA GLU A 247 -59.48 -18.05 9.36
C GLU A 247 -58.07 -18.64 9.39
N GLN A 248 -57.91 -19.87 8.90
CA GLN A 248 -56.62 -20.54 8.79
C GLN A 248 -55.72 -19.84 7.77
N GLU A 249 -56.22 -19.55 6.57
CA GLU A 249 -55.45 -18.84 5.54
C GLU A 249 -55.07 -17.43 5.99
N ALA A 250 -55.97 -16.70 6.64
CA ALA A 250 -55.68 -15.39 7.19
C ALA A 250 -54.60 -15.45 8.28
N THR A 251 -54.64 -16.47 9.13
CA THR A 251 -53.62 -16.71 10.16
C THR A 251 -52.26 -17.04 9.54
N ASP A 252 -52.24 -17.85 8.49
CA ASP A 252 -51.00 -18.25 7.83
C ASP A 252 -50.40 -17.11 7.00
N LEU A 253 -51.23 -16.32 6.31
CA LEU A 253 -50.79 -15.07 5.66
C LEU A 253 -50.27 -14.05 6.68
N ALA A 254 -50.93 -13.89 7.83
CA ALA A 254 -50.49 -12.96 8.87
C ALA A 254 -49.12 -13.30 9.46
N LYS A 255 -48.67 -14.56 9.38
CA LYS A 255 -47.33 -14.98 9.80
C LYS A 255 -46.24 -14.66 8.77
N GLN A 256 -46.61 -14.42 7.52
CA GLN A 256 -45.62 -14.14 6.47
C GLN A 256 -45.00 -12.77 6.67
N ARG A 257 -43.67 -12.71 6.45
CA ARG A 257 -42.91 -11.47 6.61
C ARG A 257 -43.13 -10.48 5.48
N HIS A 258 -43.40 -11.00 4.28
CA HIS A 258 -43.69 -10.24 3.07
C HIS A 258 -44.98 -10.79 2.47
N LEU A 259 -45.87 -9.88 2.06
CA LEU A 259 -47.15 -10.21 1.46
C LEU A 259 -47.25 -9.51 0.12
N GLU A 260 -47.65 -10.23 -0.92
CA GLU A 260 -47.99 -9.64 -2.20
C GLU A 260 -49.19 -8.68 -2.06
N PRO A 261 -49.32 -7.64 -2.89
CA PRO A 261 -50.40 -6.66 -2.78
C PRO A 261 -51.81 -7.27 -2.75
N LEU A 262 -52.04 -8.36 -3.51
CA LEU A 262 -53.30 -9.09 -3.51
C LEU A 262 -53.58 -9.80 -2.18
N ASP A 263 -52.55 -10.41 -1.57
CA ASP A 263 -52.67 -11.07 -0.27
C ASP A 263 -52.85 -10.05 0.85
N GLN A 264 -52.21 -8.89 0.75
CA GLN A 264 -52.44 -7.76 1.66
C GLN A 264 -53.90 -7.28 1.60
N ALA A 265 -54.45 -7.14 0.39
CA ALA A 265 -55.84 -6.75 0.19
C ALA A 265 -56.80 -7.81 0.73
N ALA A 266 -56.54 -9.11 0.49
CA ALA A 266 -57.34 -10.22 1.01
C ALA A 266 -57.31 -10.29 2.54
N LEU A 267 -56.14 -10.11 3.15
CA LEU A 267 -55.99 -10.07 4.60
C LEU A 267 -56.69 -8.86 5.21
N LYS A 268 -56.62 -7.69 4.57
CA LYS A 268 -57.35 -6.48 4.99
C LYS A 268 -58.86 -6.67 4.86
N ARG A 269 -59.34 -7.30 3.77
CA ARG A 269 -60.75 -7.69 3.60
C ARG A 269 -61.22 -8.61 4.72
N HIS A 270 -60.45 -9.66 5.04
CA HIS A 270 -60.77 -10.59 6.13
C HIS A 270 -60.89 -9.87 7.46
N ARG A 271 -59.93 -9.00 7.79
CA ARG A 271 -59.94 -8.21 9.03
C ARG A 271 -61.15 -7.29 9.12
N LEU A 272 -61.52 -6.60 8.03
CA LEU A 272 -62.71 -5.77 7.98
C LEU A 272 -63.99 -6.60 8.14
N ALA A 273 -64.08 -7.73 7.45
CA ALA A 273 -65.23 -8.63 7.54
C ALA A 273 -65.43 -9.16 8.96
N ALA A 274 -64.34 -9.58 9.63
CA ALA A 274 -64.37 -10.02 11.02
C ALA A 274 -64.71 -8.86 11.98
N ALA A 275 -64.15 -7.67 11.74
CA ALA A 275 -64.37 -6.50 12.58
C ALA A 275 -65.83 -6.02 12.55
N TRP A 276 -66.44 -6.01 11.37
CA TRP A 276 -67.79 -5.49 11.12
C TRP A 276 -68.87 -6.57 11.02
N GLY A 277 -68.52 -7.85 11.21
CA GLY A 277 -69.47 -8.96 11.17
C GLY A 277 -70.12 -9.18 9.80
N LEU A 278 -69.34 -9.06 8.71
CA LEU A 278 -69.88 -9.09 7.34
C LEU A 278 -70.19 -10.50 6.81
N GLU A 279 -69.93 -11.56 7.60
CA GLU A 279 -70.23 -12.97 7.26
C GLU A 279 -69.74 -13.41 5.86
N GLY A 280 -68.58 -12.89 5.42
CA GLY A 280 -67.99 -13.20 4.12
C GLY A 280 -68.43 -12.27 2.97
N SER A 281 -69.43 -11.42 3.20
CA SER A 281 -69.81 -10.36 2.26
C SER A 281 -68.65 -9.38 2.04
N PRO A 282 -68.47 -8.85 0.82
CA PRO A 282 -67.45 -7.83 0.57
C PRO A 282 -67.78 -6.56 1.38
N PRO A 283 -66.76 -5.89 1.95
CA PRO A 283 -66.97 -4.59 2.59
C PRO A 283 -67.46 -3.56 1.58
N THR A 284 -68.33 -2.65 2.00
CA THR A 284 -68.69 -1.47 1.20
C THR A 284 -67.68 -0.35 1.43
N GLN A 285 -67.63 0.63 0.52
CA GLN A 285 -66.80 1.83 0.73
C GLN A 285 -67.11 2.53 2.06
N SER A 286 -68.40 2.62 2.42
CA SER A 286 -68.83 3.22 3.69
C SER A 286 -68.27 2.49 4.93
N VAL A 287 -68.13 1.16 4.87
CA VAL A 287 -67.53 0.38 5.96
C VAL A 287 -66.02 0.64 6.04
N ILE A 288 -65.35 0.72 4.90
CA ILE A 288 -63.91 1.03 4.84
C ILE A 288 -63.63 2.42 5.41
N ASP A 289 -64.42 3.43 5.01
CA ASP A 289 -64.29 4.80 5.51
C ASP A 289 -64.59 4.87 7.02
N ALA A 290 -65.64 4.17 7.48
CA ALA A 290 -65.97 4.09 8.89
C ALA A 290 -64.88 3.43 9.73
N ASP A 291 -64.24 2.38 9.21
CA ASP A 291 -63.11 1.70 9.86
C ASP A 291 -61.88 2.62 9.94
N ARG A 292 -61.55 3.29 8.83
CA ARG A 292 -60.45 4.27 8.75
C ARG A 292 -60.64 5.42 9.73
N ASP A 293 -61.87 5.87 9.95
CA ASP A 293 -62.24 6.92 10.90
C ASP A 293 -62.35 6.42 12.36
N GLY A 294 -62.03 5.15 12.62
CA GLY A 294 -62.13 4.54 13.94
C GLY A 294 -63.56 4.58 14.52
N LEU A 295 -64.59 4.61 13.66
CA LEU A 295 -65.98 4.66 14.11
C LEU A 295 -66.32 3.42 14.92
N ARG A 296 -65.86 2.25 14.48
CA ARG A 296 -66.06 0.98 15.20
C ARG A 296 -65.55 1.05 16.63
N ASP A 297 -64.33 1.54 16.84
CA ASP A 297 -63.74 1.62 18.17
C ASP A 297 -64.50 2.60 19.06
N ARG A 298 -64.97 3.72 18.50
CA ARG A 298 -65.83 4.68 19.20
C ARG A 298 -67.19 4.07 19.56
N LEU A 299 -67.82 3.34 18.63
CA LEU A 299 -69.09 2.65 18.88
C LEU A 299 -68.94 1.55 19.91
N ARG A 300 -67.86 0.76 19.83
CA ARG A 300 -67.53 -0.29 20.80
C ARG A 300 -67.30 0.30 22.19
N LEU A 301 -66.52 1.37 22.29
CA LEU A 301 -66.30 2.07 23.55
C LEU A 301 -67.61 2.65 24.10
N GLY A 302 -68.41 3.30 23.25
CA GLY A 302 -69.73 3.80 23.62
C GLY A 302 -70.65 2.70 24.14
N TRP A 303 -70.69 1.55 23.46
CA TRP A 303 -71.48 0.38 23.87
C TRP A 303 -70.99 -0.18 25.21
N LEU A 304 -69.67 -0.33 25.38
CA LEU A 304 -69.02 -0.78 26.63
C LEU A 304 -69.36 0.13 27.82
N LEU A 305 -69.49 1.44 27.59
CA LEU A 305 -69.76 2.42 28.64
C LEU A 305 -71.25 2.66 28.91
N ALA A 306 -72.13 2.40 27.94
CA ALA A 306 -73.53 2.79 28.01
C ALA A 306 -74.51 1.63 28.27
N THR A 307 -74.12 0.38 28.00
CA THR A 307 -75.04 -0.77 28.13
C THR A 307 -74.74 -1.60 29.37
N PRO A 308 -75.76 -1.94 30.20
CA PRO A 308 -75.57 -2.77 31.39
C PRO A 308 -74.92 -4.12 31.10
N GLU A 309 -75.25 -4.74 29.96
CA GLU A 309 -74.69 -6.02 29.53
C GLU A 309 -73.18 -5.92 29.26
N ALA A 310 -72.75 -4.82 28.63
CA ALA A 310 -71.35 -4.60 28.33
C ALA A 310 -70.54 -4.21 29.56
N ILE A 311 -71.11 -3.41 30.47
CA ILE A 311 -70.50 -3.11 31.78
C ILE A 311 -70.30 -4.41 32.57
N ALA A 312 -71.27 -5.33 32.54
CA ALA A 312 -71.16 -6.64 33.17
C ALA A 312 -70.06 -7.50 32.52
N LEU A 313 -69.92 -7.45 31.19
CA LEU A 313 -68.84 -8.13 30.47
C LEU A 313 -67.46 -7.58 30.82
N VAL A 314 -67.30 -6.27 30.99
CA VAL A 314 -66.04 -5.66 31.45
C VAL A 314 -65.70 -6.18 32.85
N GLY A 315 -66.67 -6.18 33.77
CA GLY A 315 -66.46 -6.72 35.11
C GLY A 315 -66.09 -8.21 35.11
N ALA A 316 -66.75 -9.03 34.27
CA ALA A 316 -66.42 -10.45 34.12
C ALA A 316 -65.03 -10.66 33.49
N HIS A 317 -64.64 -9.82 32.53
CA HIS A 317 -63.31 -9.86 31.94
C HIS A 317 -62.23 -9.48 32.95
N ASP A 318 -62.44 -8.43 33.74
CA ASP A 318 -61.52 -8.02 34.80
C ASP A 318 -61.37 -9.11 35.87
N GLN A 319 -62.47 -9.77 36.25
CA GLN A 319 -62.43 -10.93 37.15
C GLN A 319 -61.66 -12.11 36.54
N ALA A 320 -61.85 -12.39 35.24
CA ALA A 320 -61.10 -13.44 34.55
C ALA A 320 -59.60 -13.10 34.45
N LEU A 321 -59.25 -11.84 34.19
CA LEU A 321 -57.87 -11.36 34.21
C LEU A 321 -57.26 -11.45 35.61
N GLN A 322 -58.00 -11.11 36.66
CA GLN A 322 -57.56 -11.28 38.05
C GLN A 322 -57.34 -12.76 38.40
N ALA A 323 -58.26 -13.63 38.01
CA ALA A 323 -58.11 -15.07 38.20
C ALA A 323 -56.89 -15.63 37.45
N LEU A 324 -56.67 -15.19 36.21
CA LEU A 324 -55.49 -15.56 35.44
C LEU A 324 -54.20 -15.04 36.09
N ARG A 325 -54.19 -13.80 36.59
CA ARG A 325 -53.06 -13.25 37.35
C ARG A 325 -52.76 -14.10 38.59
N GLN A 326 -53.77 -14.43 39.39
CA GLN A 326 -53.62 -15.29 40.57
C GLN A 326 -53.09 -16.70 40.21
N GLN A 327 -53.44 -17.24 39.04
CA GLN A 327 -52.90 -18.51 38.56
C GLN A 327 -51.44 -18.41 38.08
N LEU A 328 -51.07 -17.28 37.46
CA LEU A 328 -49.74 -17.08 36.88
C LEU A 328 -48.71 -16.60 37.91
N GLU A 329 -49.12 -15.84 38.92
CA GLU A 329 -48.26 -15.32 39.98
C GLU A 329 -47.40 -16.40 40.68
N PRO A 330 -47.93 -17.57 41.10
CA PRO A 330 -47.08 -18.62 41.67
C PRO A 330 -46.12 -19.23 40.64
N ARG A 331 -46.50 -19.31 39.37
CA ARG A 331 -45.61 -19.80 38.29
C ARG A 331 -44.49 -18.80 38.01
N LEU A 332 -44.77 -17.51 38.06
CA LEU A 332 -43.77 -16.46 37.94
C LEU A 332 -42.78 -16.53 39.12
N ALA A 333 -43.28 -16.65 40.35
CA ALA A 333 -42.43 -16.82 41.53
C ALA A 333 -41.54 -18.08 41.44
N GLU A 334 -42.07 -19.20 40.93
CA GLU A 334 -41.29 -20.42 40.69
C GLU A 334 -40.20 -20.20 39.63
N LEU A 335 -40.51 -19.50 38.53
CA LEU A 335 -39.54 -19.18 37.49
C LEU A 335 -38.46 -18.22 37.98
N GLU A 336 -38.82 -17.21 38.76
CA GLU A 336 -37.88 -16.28 39.40
C GLU A 336 -36.94 -17.04 40.35
N GLN A 337 -37.47 -17.97 41.16
CA GLN A 337 -36.65 -18.81 42.02
C GLN A 337 -35.70 -19.70 41.22
N ARG A 338 -36.16 -20.28 40.10
CA ARG A 338 -35.31 -21.08 39.20
C ARG A 338 -34.23 -20.24 38.53
N LEU A 339 -34.54 -19.01 38.13
CA LEU A 339 -33.56 -18.07 37.57
C LEU A 339 -32.53 -17.67 38.62
N ALA A 340 -32.96 -17.31 39.83
CA ALA A 340 -32.04 -16.99 40.93
C ALA A 340 -31.10 -18.17 41.25
N SER A 341 -31.62 -19.40 41.27
CA SER A 341 -30.81 -20.62 41.44
C SER A 341 -29.82 -20.84 40.30
N ARG A 342 -30.21 -20.52 39.06
CA ARG A 342 -29.30 -20.61 37.90
C ARG A 342 -28.23 -19.54 37.92
N ASP A 343 -28.56 -18.33 38.37
CA ASP A 343 -27.59 -17.25 38.53
C ASP A 343 -26.54 -17.59 39.60
N THR A 344 -26.93 -18.25 40.70
CA THR A 344 -25.97 -18.74 41.69
C THR A 344 -25.07 -19.83 41.11
N GLU A 345 -25.63 -20.81 40.40
CA GLU A 345 -24.84 -21.86 39.71
C GLU A 345 -23.86 -21.26 38.69
N LEU A 346 -24.29 -20.25 37.92
CA LEU A 346 -23.45 -19.58 36.94
C LEU A 346 -22.33 -18.77 37.59
N ARG A 347 -22.59 -18.13 38.73
CA ARG A 347 -21.54 -17.44 39.51
C ARG A 347 -20.51 -18.42 40.04
N GLU A 348 -20.93 -19.53 40.64
CA GLU A 348 -20.03 -20.57 41.14
C GLU A 348 -19.20 -21.21 40.00
N ALA A 349 -19.84 -21.49 38.86
CA ALA A 349 -19.16 -22.01 37.68
C ALA A 349 -18.14 -20.99 37.13
N ARG A 350 -18.49 -19.71 37.13
CA ARG A 350 -17.60 -18.62 36.72
C ARG A 350 -16.41 -18.48 37.65
N GLU A 351 -16.62 -18.47 38.97
CA GLU A 351 -15.53 -18.41 39.96
C GLU A 351 -14.59 -19.62 39.82
N THR A 352 -15.15 -20.81 39.60
CA THR A 352 -14.36 -22.04 39.34
C THR A 352 -13.54 -21.93 38.06
N ALA A 353 -14.12 -21.38 36.99
CA ALA A 353 -13.42 -21.14 35.73
C ALA A 353 -12.34 -20.07 35.86
N GLU A 354 -12.60 -18.99 36.57
CA GLU A 354 -11.62 -17.91 36.85
C GLU A 354 -10.44 -18.44 37.66
N MET A 355 -10.69 -19.26 38.69
CA MET A 355 -9.62 -19.93 39.45
C MET A 355 -8.79 -20.88 38.59
N SER A 356 -9.43 -21.65 37.72
CA SER A 356 -8.74 -22.55 36.78
C SER A 356 -7.89 -21.78 35.77
N LEU A 357 -8.40 -20.64 35.28
CA LEU A 357 -7.66 -19.76 34.37
C LEU A 357 -6.47 -19.09 35.05
N LEU A 358 -6.60 -18.68 36.32
CA LEU A 358 -5.49 -18.14 37.10
C LEU A 358 -4.39 -19.19 37.31
N GLN A 359 -4.77 -20.43 37.62
CA GLN A 359 -3.82 -21.56 37.72
C GLN A 359 -3.11 -21.82 36.39
N LEU A 360 -3.84 -21.84 35.27
CA LEU A 360 -3.26 -22.03 33.94
C LEU A 360 -2.34 -20.85 33.56
N HIS A 361 -2.74 -19.61 33.87
CA HIS A 361 -1.90 -18.44 33.63
C HIS A 361 -0.59 -18.52 34.40
N GLN A 362 -0.64 -18.91 35.68
CA GLN A 362 0.54 -19.11 36.49
C GLN A 362 1.46 -20.20 35.90
N GLN A 363 0.91 -21.34 35.48
CA GLN A 363 1.67 -22.39 34.81
C GLN A 363 2.32 -21.90 33.52
N VAL A 364 1.60 -21.15 32.68
CA VAL A 364 2.13 -20.60 31.42
C VAL A 364 3.24 -19.58 31.69
N GLN A 365 3.13 -18.75 32.74
CA GLN A 365 4.21 -17.83 33.13
C GLN A 365 5.46 -18.60 33.58
N GLU A 366 5.30 -19.63 34.41
CA GLU A 366 6.40 -20.49 34.84
C GLU A 366 7.07 -21.20 33.64
N GLU A 367 6.30 -21.73 32.69
CA GLU A 367 6.83 -22.33 31.48
C GLU A 367 7.54 -21.30 30.59
N ARG A 368 7.00 -20.09 30.47
CA ARG A 368 7.63 -18.99 29.74
C ARG A 368 8.94 -18.58 30.38
N GLU A 369 9.01 -18.49 31.70
CA GLU A 369 10.24 -18.21 32.44
C GLU A 369 11.29 -19.31 32.23
N ARG A 370 10.88 -20.59 32.29
CA ARG A 370 11.76 -21.73 31.96
C ARG A 370 12.28 -21.65 30.53
N HIS A 371 11.42 -21.34 29.57
CA HIS A 371 11.79 -21.16 28.17
C HIS A 371 12.75 -19.98 27.99
N SER A 372 12.47 -18.84 28.61
CA SER A 372 13.34 -17.65 28.58
C SER A 372 14.72 -17.94 29.17
N MET A 373 14.78 -18.67 30.28
CA MET A 373 16.05 -19.09 30.86
C MET A 373 16.82 -20.03 29.93
N ALA A 374 16.14 -21.01 29.32
CA ALA A 374 16.75 -21.93 28.36
C ALA A 374 17.22 -21.22 27.06
N GLU A 375 16.46 -20.24 26.56
CA GLU A 375 16.87 -19.40 25.44
C GLU A 375 18.05 -18.51 25.80
N GLY A 376 18.07 -17.93 27.01
CA GLY A 376 19.20 -17.18 27.52
C GLY A 376 20.47 -18.03 27.63
N GLU A 377 20.36 -19.30 28.02
CA GLU A 377 21.48 -20.24 28.01
C GLU A 377 21.95 -20.59 26.59
N LYS A 378 21.02 -20.87 25.67
CA LYS A 378 21.35 -21.09 24.25
C LYS A 378 22.02 -19.87 23.63
N GLN A 379 21.55 -18.67 23.95
CA GLN A 379 22.12 -17.42 23.47
C GLN A 379 23.56 -17.25 23.99
N ARG A 380 23.81 -17.52 25.28
CA ARG A 380 25.18 -17.53 25.82
C ARG A 380 26.08 -18.57 25.14
N GLN A 381 25.55 -19.75 24.82
CA GLN A 381 26.29 -20.78 24.07
C GLN A 381 26.60 -20.32 22.64
N LEU A 382 25.65 -19.68 21.96
CA LEU A 382 25.86 -19.11 20.63
C LEU A 382 26.88 -17.97 20.66
N GLU A 383 26.79 -17.06 21.64
CA GLU A 383 27.77 -15.98 21.81
C GLU A 383 29.17 -16.51 22.10
N ALA A 384 29.29 -17.57 22.91
CA ALA A 384 30.56 -18.27 23.12
C ALA A 384 31.07 -18.86 21.81
N GLY A 385 30.23 -19.57 21.06
CA GLY A 385 30.60 -20.13 19.74
C GLY A 385 30.97 -19.06 18.71
N VAL A 386 30.29 -17.90 18.71
CA VAL A 386 30.64 -16.76 17.85
C VAL A 386 31.99 -16.17 18.25
N ARG A 387 32.28 -16.02 19.55
CA ARG A 387 33.61 -15.58 20.01
C ARG A 387 34.70 -16.54 19.59
N ASP A 388 34.46 -17.85 19.68
CA ASP A 388 35.41 -18.87 19.23
C ASP A 388 35.62 -18.82 17.71
N LEU A 389 34.54 -18.64 16.93
CA LEU A 389 34.62 -18.45 15.49
C LEU A 389 35.33 -17.15 15.10
N GLU A 390 35.12 -16.06 15.84
CA GLU A 390 35.84 -14.81 15.65
C GLU A 390 37.32 -14.95 15.98
N GLN A 391 37.67 -15.68 17.05
CA GLN A 391 39.06 -16.00 17.36
C GLN A 391 39.70 -16.84 16.26
N LEU A 392 38.98 -17.84 15.74
CA LEU A 392 39.42 -18.65 14.59
C LEU A 392 39.57 -17.80 13.32
N ARG A 393 38.66 -16.86 13.07
CA ARG A 393 38.78 -15.92 11.94
C ARG A 393 39.96 -14.99 12.10
N ARG A 394 40.22 -14.47 13.32
CA ARG A 394 41.39 -13.63 13.61
C ARG A 394 42.69 -14.42 13.49
N SER A 395 42.74 -15.66 13.97
CA SER A 395 43.92 -16.51 13.82
C SER A 395 44.16 -16.88 12.36
N LYS A 396 43.10 -17.18 11.60
CA LYS A 396 43.16 -17.43 10.16
C LYS A 396 43.60 -16.20 9.39
N ALA A 397 43.05 -15.02 9.68
CA ALA A 397 43.45 -13.76 9.05
C ALA A 397 44.91 -13.40 9.39
N ALA A 398 45.37 -13.67 10.61
CA ALA A 398 46.78 -13.52 10.98
C ALA A 398 47.66 -14.52 10.22
N GLN A 399 47.21 -15.75 10.03
CA GLN A 399 47.91 -16.77 9.25
C GLN A 399 47.97 -16.41 7.76
N GLU A 400 46.88 -15.91 7.18
CA GLU A 400 46.81 -15.42 5.80
C GLU A 400 47.69 -14.19 5.62
N SER A 401 47.64 -13.21 6.54
CA SER A 401 48.55 -12.06 6.54
C SER A 401 50.01 -12.47 6.64
N ASN A 402 50.35 -13.45 7.49
CA ASN A 402 51.71 -13.97 7.59
C ASN A 402 52.13 -14.70 6.30
N HIS A 403 51.20 -15.41 5.66
CA HIS A 403 51.42 -16.06 4.38
C HIS A 403 51.62 -15.04 3.25
N GLU A 404 50.81 -13.99 3.19
CA GLU A 404 50.95 -12.89 2.25
C GLU A 404 52.23 -12.09 2.47
N GLN A 405 52.61 -11.84 3.72
CA GLN A 405 53.90 -11.21 4.04
C GLN A 405 55.08 -12.09 3.64
N SER A 406 54.97 -13.41 3.85
CA SER A 406 55.98 -14.37 3.40
C SER A 406 56.06 -14.42 1.87
N LYS A 407 54.92 -14.43 1.18
CA LYS A 407 54.84 -14.40 -0.29
C LYS A 407 55.38 -13.08 -0.84
N ALA A 408 55.04 -11.94 -0.25
CA ALA A 408 55.55 -10.64 -0.63
C ALA A 408 57.06 -10.52 -0.34
N ALA A 409 57.57 -11.11 0.73
CA ALA A 409 59.00 -11.20 0.99
C ALA A 409 59.70 -12.07 -0.06
N GLN A 410 59.08 -13.17 -0.47
CA GLN A 410 59.59 -14.05 -1.52
C GLN A 410 59.57 -13.36 -2.90
N GLU A 411 58.50 -12.62 -3.22
CA GLU A 411 58.39 -11.82 -4.45
C GLU A 411 59.39 -10.67 -4.46
N ARG A 412 59.64 -10.00 -3.32
CA ARG A 412 60.70 -8.99 -3.19
C ARG A 412 62.09 -9.60 -3.36
N ALA A 413 62.34 -10.78 -2.81
CA ALA A 413 63.61 -11.49 -3.01
C ALA A 413 63.80 -11.90 -4.48
N HIS A 414 62.73 -12.37 -5.15
CA HIS A 414 62.76 -12.66 -6.59
C HIS A 414 62.93 -11.41 -7.45
N ALA A 415 62.32 -10.28 -7.07
CA ALA A 415 62.49 -9.01 -7.76
C ALA A 415 63.90 -8.45 -7.57
N GLN A 416 64.49 -8.57 -6.37
CA GLN A 416 65.88 -8.20 -6.10
C GLN A 416 66.85 -9.08 -6.90
N ALA A 417 66.67 -10.40 -6.90
CA ALA A 417 67.49 -11.31 -7.70
C ALA A 417 67.36 -11.04 -9.21
N ARG A 418 66.16 -10.66 -9.68
CA ARG A 418 65.93 -10.28 -11.07
C ARG A 418 66.59 -8.93 -11.42
N ALA A 419 66.53 -7.96 -10.52
CA ALA A 419 67.20 -6.67 -10.69
C ALA A 419 68.73 -6.81 -10.67
N GLU A 420 69.29 -7.69 -9.84
CA GLU A 420 70.72 -8.03 -9.84
C GLU A 420 71.15 -8.72 -11.13
N LEU A 421 70.31 -9.62 -11.68
CA LEU A 421 70.53 -10.24 -12.99
C LEU A 421 70.46 -9.23 -14.13
N GLU A 422 69.50 -8.31 -14.11
CA GLU A 422 69.36 -7.24 -15.11
C GLU A 422 70.51 -6.22 -15.01
N GLN A 423 70.98 -5.89 -13.80
CA GLN A 423 72.22 -5.10 -13.62
C GLN A 423 73.47 -5.84 -14.11
N GLY A 424 73.55 -7.15 -13.87
CA GLY A 424 74.64 -7.99 -14.38
C GLY A 424 74.65 -8.09 -15.90
N LEU A 425 73.48 -8.14 -16.53
CA LEU A 425 73.33 -8.13 -17.99
C LEU A 425 73.64 -6.76 -18.59
N ALA A 426 73.16 -5.67 -17.99
CA ALA A 426 73.47 -4.31 -18.43
C ALA A 426 74.98 -4.03 -18.31
N SER A 427 75.62 -4.45 -17.22
CA SER A 427 77.08 -4.37 -17.05
C SER A 427 77.83 -5.14 -18.14
N ARG A 428 77.39 -6.38 -18.44
CA ARG A 428 77.98 -7.18 -19.53
C ARG A 428 77.76 -6.59 -20.92
N ASP A 429 76.59 -6.04 -21.21
CA ASP A 429 76.30 -5.39 -22.49
C ASP A 429 77.13 -4.11 -22.66
N THR A 430 77.45 -3.42 -21.57
CA THR A 430 78.35 -2.26 -21.58
C THR A 430 79.79 -2.69 -21.85
N GLN A 431 80.26 -3.76 -21.19
CA GLN A 431 81.58 -4.37 -21.46
C GLN A 431 81.70 -4.91 -22.89
N LEU A 432 80.62 -5.45 -23.47
CA LEU A 432 80.61 -5.94 -24.85
C LEU A 432 80.58 -4.81 -25.88
N ARG A 433 80.00 -3.64 -25.55
CA ARG A 433 80.11 -2.44 -26.40
C ARG A 433 81.51 -1.86 -26.36
N GLU A 434 82.09 -1.70 -25.17
CA GLU A 434 83.47 -1.21 -25.00
C GLU A 434 84.48 -2.13 -25.71
N ALA A 435 84.32 -3.45 -25.59
CA ALA A 435 85.18 -4.41 -26.31
C ALA A 435 84.97 -4.38 -27.85
N ARG A 436 83.77 -4.02 -28.33
CA ARG A 436 83.52 -3.85 -29.78
C ARG A 436 84.10 -2.54 -30.30
N GLU A 437 84.01 -1.47 -29.53
CA GLU A 437 84.61 -0.18 -29.89
C GLU A 437 86.14 -0.25 -29.86
N GLU A 438 86.75 -0.98 -28.91
CA GLU A 438 88.18 -1.30 -28.91
C GLU A 438 88.59 -2.20 -30.09
N ALA A 439 87.75 -3.17 -30.47
CA ALA A 439 87.97 -4.01 -31.64
C ALA A 439 87.87 -3.22 -32.96
N GLU A 440 86.94 -2.27 -33.08
CA GLU A 440 86.83 -1.39 -34.25
C GLU A 440 87.99 -0.40 -34.33
N MET A 441 88.44 0.15 -33.20
CA MET A 441 89.64 1.00 -33.13
C MET A 441 90.91 0.24 -33.52
N THR A 442 91.07 -1.00 -33.07
CA THR A 442 92.21 -1.84 -33.48
C THR A 442 92.12 -2.26 -34.94
N PHE A 443 90.92 -2.48 -35.48
CA PHE A 443 90.71 -2.73 -36.91
C PHE A 443 91.03 -1.51 -37.77
N GLN A 444 90.67 -0.30 -37.33
CA GLN A 444 91.03 0.95 -38.02
C GLN A 444 92.54 1.22 -37.98
N GLN A 445 93.20 0.94 -36.86
CA GLN A 445 94.66 1.04 -36.75
C GLN A 445 95.39 0.02 -37.64
N LEU A 446 94.85 -1.19 -37.79
CA LEU A 446 95.36 -2.20 -38.74
C LEU A 446 95.16 -1.79 -40.20
N HIS A 447 94.01 -1.18 -40.54
CA HIS A 447 93.76 -0.71 -41.89
C HIS A 447 94.67 0.46 -42.27
N GLN A 448 94.95 1.35 -41.32
CA GLN A 448 95.88 2.47 -41.50
C GLN A 448 97.33 1.99 -41.63
N ALA A 449 97.74 0.96 -40.86
CA ALA A 449 99.02 0.29 -41.03
C ALA A 449 99.14 -0.45 -42.37
N GLN A 450 98.04 -1.02 -42.88
CA GLN A 450 98.00 -1.68 -44.18
C GLN A 450 98.13 -0.67 -45.34
N GLU A 451 97.48 0.50 -45.25
CA GLU A 451 97.64 1.58 -46.23
C GLU A 451 99.06 2.16 -46.23
N GLU A 452 99.68 2.33 -45.06
CA GLU A 452 101.08 2.76 -44.96
C GLU A 452 102.03 1.70 -45.53
N LEU A 453 101.79 0.41 -45.29
CA LEU A 453 102.57 -0.66 -45.89
C LEU A 453 102.39 -0.75 -47.40
N GLU A 454 101.19 -0.57 -47.94
CA GLU A 454 100.95 -0.48 -49.39
C GLU A 454 101.61 0.76 -50.01
N HIS A 455 101.63 1.89 -49.29
CA HIS A 455 102.38 3.07 -49.69
C HIS A 455 103.89 2.81 -49.69
N TYR A 456 104.46 2.11 -48.70
CA TYR A 456 105.87 1.71 -48.70
C TYR A 456 106.18 0.66 -49.77
N PHE A 457 105.25 -0.25 -50.07
CA PHE A 457 105.40 -1.26 -51.13
C PHE A 457 105.41 -0.63 -52.53
N LEU A 458 104.53 0.34 -52.79
CA LEU A 458 104.51 1.10 -54.05
C LEU A 458 105.73 2.02 -54.20
N LYS A 459 106.23 2.58 -53.08
CA LYS A 459 107.46 3.38 -53.06
C LYS A 459 108.73 2.53 -53.23
N ALA A 460 108.76 1.32 -52.70
CA ALA A 460 109.83 0.33 -52.92
C ALA A 460 109.83 -0.19 -54.35
N ARG A 461 108.66 -0.42 -54.96
CA ARG A 461 108.53 -0.83 -56.37
C ARG A 461 108.95 0.28 -57.36
N ALA A 462 108.73 1.55 -57.02
CA ALA A 462 109.27 2.71 -57.75
C ALA A 462 110.79 2.85 -57.57
N GLY A 463 111.32 2.46 -56.41
CA GLY A 463 112.77 2.36 -56.15
C GLY A 463 113.45 1.25 -56.95
N ASP A 464 112.82 0.08 -57.07
CA ASP A 464 113.34 -1.05 -57.85
C ASP A 464 113.33 -0.78 -59.36
N GLN A 465 112.36 -0.01 -59.86
CA GLN A 465 112.35 0.44 -61.26
C GLN A 465 113.44 1.49 -61.55
N LEU A 466 113.78 2.34 -60.57
CA LEU A 466 114.90 3.28 -60.67
C LEU A 466 116.26 2.54 -60.58
N ALA A 467 116.35 1.51 -59.74
CA ALA A 467 117.55 0.66 -59.61
C ALA A 467 117.78 -0.19 -60.87
N GLN A 468 116.73 -0.73 -61.50
CA GLN A 468 116.83 -1.39 -62.81
C GLN A 468 117.25 -0.43 -63.93
N ALA A 469 116.72 0.80 -63.96
CA ALA A 469 117.15 1.81 -64.93
C ALA A 469 118.63 2.24 -64.74
N GLN A 470 119.13 2.29 -63.49
CA GLN A 470 120.55 2.53 -63.22
C GLN A 470 121.43 1.31 -63.51
N MET A 471 120.95 0.09 -63.30
CA MET A 471 121.65 -1.14 -63.71
C MET A 471 121.77 -1.23 -65.24
N GLU A 472 120.74 -0.85 -66.00
CA GLU A 472 120.83 -0.78 -67.46
C GLU A 472 121.81 0.30 -67.94
N GLN A 473 121.90 1.44 -67.24
CA GLN A 473 122.94 2.45 -67.52
C GLN A 473 124.35 1.94 -67.17
N LEU A 474 124.51 1.20 -66.08
CA LEU A 474 125.80 0.59 -65.70
C LEU A 474 126.20 -0.56 -66.62
N GLN A 475 125.25 -1.36 -67.13
CA GLN A 475 125.53 -2.37 -68.15
C GLN A 475 125.89 -1.73 -69.51
N ARG A 476 125.27 -0.61 -69.89
CA ARG A 476 125.70 0.16 -71.07
C ARG A 476 127.10 0.75 -70.88
N ALA A 477 127.41 1.28 -69.71
CA ALA A 477 128.75 1.79 -69.37
C ALA A 477 129.81 0.67 -69.31
N GLN A 478 129.48 -0.50 -68.76
CA GLN A 478 130.36 -1.68 -68.78
C GLN A 478 130.56 -2.23 -70.20
N SER A 479 129.53 -2.21 -71.06
CA SER A 479 129.68 -2.60 -72.47
C SER A 479 130.59 -1.64 -73.26
N LEU A 480 130.60 -0.35 -72.89
CA LEU A 480 131.49 0.66 -73.46
C LEU A 480 132.93 0.51 -72.93
N LEU A 481 133.11 0.15 -71.66
CA LEU A 481 134.42 -0.10 -71.06
C LEU A 481 135.06 -1.41 -71.56
N VAL A 482 134.28 -2.46 -71.80
CA VAL A 482 134.76 -3.72 -72.42
C VAL A 482 135.14 -3.53 -73.90
N ARG A 483 134.57 -2.54 -74.60
CA ARG A 483 135.01 -2.15 -75.96
C ARG A 483 136.29 -1.31 -75.99
N LEU A 484 136.69 -0.72 -74.86
CA LEU A 484 137.84 0.19 -74.79
C LEU A 484 139.07 -0.41 -74.11
N ASN A 485 139.01 -1.62 -73.54
CA ASN A 485 140.21 -2.35 -73.09
C ASN A 485 139.93 -3.84 -72.83
N PRO A 486 140.31 -4.75 -73.76
CA PRO A 486 140.17 -6.18 -73.61
C PRO A 486 141.48 -6.78 -73.11
N ASP A 487 141.73 -6.79 -71.79
CA ASP A 487 142.75 -7.65 -71.15
C ASP A 487 142.77 -7.45 -69.62
N VAL A 488 141.75 -7.90 -68.89
CA VAL A 488 141.91 -8.36 -67.49
C VAL A 488 140.85 -9.42 -67.16
N LEU A 489 141.36 -10.54 -66.69
CA LEU A 489 140.75 -11.82 -66.32
C LEU A 489 140.00 -11.80 -64.95
N PRO A 490 139.30 -12.90 -64.58
CA PRO A 490 138.22 -12.96 -63.60
C PRO A 490 138.61 -13.56 -62.23
N SER A 491 137.77 -13.37 -61.21
CA SER A 491 137.66 -14.24 -60.01
C SER A 491 136.31 -13.97 -59.31
N ALA A 492 135.33 -14.88 -59.19
CA ALA A 492 135.28 -16.14 -58.43
C ALA A 492 135.31 -15.92 -56.87
N PRO A 493 134.77 -16.84 -56.04
CA PRO A 493 133.41 -16.76 -55.48
C PRO A 493 133.30 -17.07 -53.95
N TYR A 494 132.07 -17.15 -53.42
CA TYR A 494 131.63 -17.76 -52.13
C TYR A 494 131.94 -17.00 -50.80
N PRO A 495 131.27 -17.32 -49.67
CA PRO A 495 130.18 -18.30 -49.44
C PRO A 495 128.95 -17.78 -48.65
N PRO A 496 127.92 -18.65 -48.49
CA PRO A 496 126.64 -18.34 -47.86
C PRO A 496 126.56 -18.74 -46.37
N ALA A 497 125.46 -18.31 -45.75
CA ALA A 497 124.77 -18.95 -44.62
C ALA A 497 125.49 -19.03 -43.27
N LEU A 498 124.98 -18.26 -42.30
CA LEU A 498 124.83 -18.74 -40.93
C LEU A 498 123.37 -18.63 -40.52
N ALA A 499 122.73 -19.80 -40.55
CA ALA A 499 121.49 -20.08 -39.85
C ALA A 499 121.67 -19.85 -38.35
N VAL A 500 120.69 -19.23 -37.71
CA VAL A 500 120.50 -19.31 -36.27
C VAL A 500 119.18 -20.02 -36.03
N GLU A 501 119.32 -21.26 -35.57
CA GLU A 501 118.26 -22.12 -35.06
C GLU A 501 117.54 -21.46 -33.89
N VAL A 502 116.22 -21.56 -33.93
CA VAL A 502 115.30 -21.24 -32.85
C VAL A 502 115.28 -22.43 -31.89
N LEU A 503 115.81 -22.26 -30.68
CA LEU A 503 115.65 -23.24 -29.60
C LEU A 503 114.24 -23.11 -28.98
N PRO A 504 113.48 -24.22 -28.87
CA PRO A 504 112.14 -24.23 -28.28
C PRO A 504 112.19 -24.82 -26.86
N GLU A 505 112.08 -24.01 -25.81
CA GLU A 505 111.70 -24.51 -24.48
C GLU A 505 110.84 -23.48 -23.75
N LEU A 506 109.52 -23.74 -23.72
CA LEU A 506 108.56 -23.14 -22.79
C LEU A 506 108.24 -24.19 -21.72
N PRO A 507 108.41 -23.90 -20.42
CA PRO A 507 107.95 -24.81 -19.37
C PRO A 507 106.42 -24.75 -19.21
N ALA A 508 105.89 -25.89 -18.80
CA ALA A 508 104.49 -26.21 -18.62
C ALA A 508 103.74 -25.35 -17.59
N ALA A 509 102.46 -25.13 -17.89
CA ALA A 509 101.32 -24.84 -17.02
C ALA A 509 101.60 -24.12 -15.68
N MET A 510 101.42 -22.81 -15.69
CA MET A 510 101.11 -22.00 -14.50
C MET A 510 99.65 -21.50 -14.62
N PRO A 511 98.89 -21.32 -13.52
CA PRO A 511 97.43 -21.21 -13.57
C PRO A 511 96.90 -19.81 -13.96
N ASP A 512 97.77 -18.86 -14.28
CA ASP A 512 97.40 -17.47 -14.54
C ASP A 512 98.05 -16.94 -15.83
N PRO A 513 97.27 -16.68 -16.89
CA PRO A 513 97.79 -16.23 -18.19
C PRO A 513 98.49 -14.87 -18.12
N SER A 514 98.22 -14.05 -17.10
CA SER A 514 98.81 -12.71 -16.95
C SER A 514 100.32 -12.72 -16.63
N LEU A 515 100.79 -13.71 -15.87
CA LEU A 515 102.21 -13.89 -15.55
C LEU A 515 103.01 -14.45 -16.73
N GLN A 516 102.36 -15.20 -17.62
CA GLN A 516 102.97 -15.74 -18.83
C GLN A 516 103.29 -14.63 -19.84
N THR A 517 102.40 -13.63 -19.96
CA THR A 517 102.63 -12.45 -20.80
C THR A 517 103.75 -11.56 -20.24
N GLN A 518 103.85 -11.39 -18.93
CA GLN A 518 104.95 -10.63 -18.32
C GLN A 518 106.33 -11.31 -18.47
N ALA A 519 106.38 -12.64 -18.41
CA ALA A 519 107.61 -13.39 -18.66
C ALA A 519 108.07 -13.29 -20.13
N LEU A 520 107.13 -13.31 -21.09
CA LEU A 520 107.43 -13.14 -22.52
C LEU A 520 107.82 -11.70 -22.87
N LEU A 521 107.16 -10.70 -22.29
CA LEU A 521 107.50 -9.29 -22.52
C LEU A 521 108.85 -8.91 -21.90
N SER A 522 109.22 -9.48 -20.74
CA SER A 522 110.53 -9.24 -20.13
C SER A 522 111.69 -9.89 -20.91
N THR A 523 111.48 -11.09 -21.47
CA THR A 523 112.48 -11.72 -22.35
C THR A 523 112.62 -10.99 -23.69
N TYR A 524 111.52 -10.46 -24.25
CA TYR A 524 111.55 -9.62 -25.45
C TYR A 524 112.23 -8.25 -25.20
N ALA A 525 111.97 -7.61 -24.06
CA ALA A 525 112.66 -6.37 -23.67
C ALA A 525 114.17 -6.59 -23.50
N ALA A 526 114.59 -7.74 -22.94
CA ALA A 526 116.00 -8.09 -22.78
C ALA A 526 116.69 -8.46 -24.11
N SER A 527 115.95 -8.89 -25.14
CA SER A 527 116.51 -9.11 -26.48
C SER A 527 116.65 -7.78 -27.25
N LEU A 528 115.67 -6.87 -27.11
CA LEU A 528 115.73 -5.53 -27.69
C LEU A 528 116.84 -4.67 -27.08
N GLN A 529 117.10 -4.75 -25.77
CA GLN A 529 118.25 -4.07 -25.16
C GLN A 529 119.59 -4.63 -25.66
N ARG A 530 119.69 -5.95 -25.92
CA ARG A 530 120.89 -6.55 -26.52
C ARG A 530 121.08 -6.15 -27.99
N ALA A 531 120.00 -6.09 -28.76
CA ALA A 531 120.03 -5.60 -30.14
C ALA A 531 120.39 -4.11 -30.23
N SER A 532 119.86 -3.28 -29.33
CA SER A 532 120.21 -1.86 -29.20
C SER A 532 121.68 -1.67 -28.82
N ALA A 533 122.20 -2.47 -27.88
CA ALA A 533 123.60 -2.41 -27.48
C ALA A 533 124.55 -2.86 -28.59
N LEU A 534 124.15 -3.84 -29.42
CA LEU A 534 124.91 -4.25 -30.61
C LEU A 534 124.89 -3.18 -31.70
N LEU A 535 123.75 -2.51 -31.92
CA LEU A 535 123.63 -1.40 -32.87
C LEU A 535 124.42 -0.16 -32.44
N GLU A 536 124.44 0.19 -31.15
CA GLU A 536 125.31 1.26 -30.65
C GLU A 536 126.80 0.91 -30.77
N ARG A 537 127.18 -0.36 -30.62
CA ARG A 537 128.56 -0.81 -30.80
C ARG A 537 128.98 -0.81 -32.27
N ALA A 538 128.07 -1.12 -33.20
CA ALA A 538 128.28 -1.02 -34.64
C ALA A 538 128.30 0.43 -35.16
N ARG A 539 127.82 1.40 -34.38
CA ARG A 539 127.85 2.84 -34.71
C ARG A 539 129.11 3.56 -34.23
N ARG A 540 129.96 2.89 -33.43
CA ARG A 540 131.23 3.41 -32.88
C ARG A 540 132.47 2.80 -33.54
N TYR A 541 132.28 1.89 -34.50
CA TYR A 541 133.27 1.44 -35.49
C TYR A 541 132.80 1.90 -36.87
#